data_AF-H9MD16-F1
#
_entry.id   AF-H9MD16-F1
#
_cell.length_a   1.000
_cell.length_b   1.000
_cell.length_c   1.000
_cell.angle_alpha   90.00
_cell.angle_beta   90.00
_cell.angle_gamma   90.00
#
_symmetry.space_group_name_H-M   'P 1'
#
loop_
_entity.id
_entity.type
_entity.pdbx_description
1 polymer ?
#
loop_
_entity_poly.entity_id
_entity_poly.type
_entity_poly.pdbx_seq_one_letter_code
_entity_poly.pdbx_strand_id
1 'polypeptide(L)' 'RQSLLKQTSRTALEEIKLKFIDTSSKFGHGRFQTIQEKAKIFGKLKA' A
#
# COMPACT_ATOMS: atom_id res chain seq x y z
N ARG A 1 13.27 -6.48 17.50
CA ARG A 1 13.09 -7.33 18.70
C ARG A 1 12.27 -8.55 18.31
N GLN A 2 12.64 -9.75 18.79
CA GLN A 2 11.86 -10.98 18.60
C GLN A 2 11.01 -11.27 19.86
N SER A 3 9.93 -12.05 19.71
CA SER A 3 9.14 -12.50 20.86
C SER A 3 9.97 -13.45 21.73
N LEU A 4 9.74 -13.41 23.05
CA LEU A 4 10.45 -14.26 24.02
C LEU A 4 10.12 -15.75 23.83
N LEU A 5 8.89 -16.07 23.44
CA LEU A 5 8.39 -17.41 23.18
C LEU A 5 8.11 -17.59 21.68
N LYS A 6 8.19 -18.83 21.21
CA LYS A 6 7.83 -19.20 19.83
C LYS A 6 6.32 -19.02 19.64
N GLN A 7 5.93 -18.32 18.57
CA GLN A 7 4.53 -18.15 18.22
C GLN A 7 4.00 -19.42 17.56
N THR A 8 2.97 -20.03 18.16
CA THR A 8 2.33 -21.28 17.67
C THR A 8 0.87 -21.07 17.29
N SER A 9 0.34 -19.86 17.47
CA SER A 9 -1.05 -19.55 17.11
C SER A 9 -1.24 -19.65 15.61
N ARG A 10 -2.45 -20.06 15.18
CA ARG A 10 -2.79 -20.19 13.76
C ARG A 10 -2.49 -18.91 13.00
N THR A 11 -2.89 -17.75 13.54
CA THR A 11 -2.64 -16.41 12.98
C THR A 11 -1.16 -16.11 12.73
N ALA A 12 -0.26 -16.62 13.57
CA ALA A 12 1.18 -16.40 13.41
C ALA A 12 1.83 -17.34 12.38
N LEU A 13 1.15 -18.42 12.00
CA LEU A 13 1.62 -19.44 11.05
C LEU A 13 0.96 -19.31 9.67
N GLU A 14 0.11 -18.31 9.47
CA GLU A 14 -0.59 -18.12 8.20
C GLU A 14 0.38 -17.69 7.09
N GLU A 15 0.24 -18.29 5.91
CA GLU A 15 1.00 -17.90 4.73
C GLU A 15 0.43 -16.58 4.18
N ILE A 16 1.18 -15.48 4.31
CA ILE A 16 0.72 -14.15 3.90
C ILE A 16 0.95 -13.97 2.40
N LYS A 17 -0.14 -14.03 1.62
CA LYS A 17 -0.15 -13.70 0.18
C LYS A 17 -0.73 -12.31 -0.04
N LEU A 18 0.13 -11.34 -0.31
CA LEU A 18 -0.28 -9.97 -0.59
C LEU A 18 -0.87 -9.86 -2.00
N LYS A 19 -2.06 -9.26 -2.12
CA LYS A 19 -2.72 -9.01 -3.40
C LYS A 19 -2.55 -7.58 -3.90
N PHE A 20 -2.54 -6.61 -2.98
CA PHE A 20 -2.48 -5.20 -3.30
C PHE A 20 -1.80 -4.42 -2.16
N ILE A 21 -1.02 -3.42 -2.53
CA ILE A 21 -0.42 -2.45 -1.60
C ILE A 21 -0.86 -1.07 -2.09
N ASP A 22 -1.51 -0.31 -1.22
CA ASP A 22 -1.94 1.05 -1.52
C ASP A 22 -0.74 2.01 -1.49
N THR A 23 -0.36 2.53 -2.66
CA THR A 23 0.71 3.51 -2.86
C THR A 23 0.18 4.93 -3.05
N SER A 24 -1.10 5.15 -2.79
CA SER A 24 -1.69 6.48 -2.85
C SER A 24 -1.12 7.42 -1.78
N SER A 25 -1.11 8.72 -2.10
CA SER A 25 -0.69 9.77 -1.16
C SER A 25 -1.50 9.71 0.13
N LYS A 26 -0.80 9.73 1.27
CA LYS A 26 -1.41 9.83 2.60
C LYS A 26 -1.62 11.26 3.08
N PHE A 27 -1.06 12.24 2.37
CA PHE A 27 -1.41 13.64 2.57
C PHE A 27 -2.77 13.91 1.91
N GLY A 28 -3.76 14.24 2.74
CA GLY A 28 -5.14 14.42 2.31
C GLY A 28 -5.79 13.11 1.82
N HIS A 29 -6.73 13.23 0.89
CA HIS A 29 -7.42 12.08 0.28
C HIS A 29 -6.69 11.64 -0.99
N GLY A 30 -5.87 10.59 -0.88
CA GLY A 30 -5.16 9.99 -2.01
C GLY A 30 -6.13 9.41 -3.05
N ARG A 31 -5.93 9.76 -4.34
CA ARG A 31 -6.78 9.31 -5.45
C ARG A 31 -6.06 8.51 -6.53
N PHE A 32 -4.73 8.55 -6.56
CA PHE A 32 -3.92 7.94 -7.61
C PHE A 32 -2.86 7.06 -6.97
N GLN A 33 -2.68 5.86 -7.51
CA GLN A 33 -1.63 4.93 -7.07
C GLN A 33 -0.29 5.28 -7.71
N THR A 34 -0.33 5.81 -8.94
CA THR A 34 0.85 6.19 -9.72
C THR A 34 0.79 7.64 -10.23
N ILE A 35 1.95 8.21 -10.53
CA ILE A 35 2.05 9.56 -11.11
C ILE A 35 1.45 9.59 -12.53
N GLN A 36 1.59 8.48 -13.27
CA GLN A 36 1.07 8.32 -14.62
C GLN A 36 -0.46 8.34 -14.64
N GLU A 37 -1.14 7.69 -13.68
CA GLU A 37 -2.59 7.79 -13.53
C GLU A 37 -3.04 9.23 -13.31
N LYS A 38 -2.32 9.95 -12.43
CA LYS A 38 -2.57 11.37 -12.16
C LYS A 38 -2.40 12.22 -13.42
N ALA A 39 -1.30 12.04 -14.14
CA ALA A 39 -1.01 12.77 -15.37
C ALA A 39 -2.04 12.46 -16.48
N LYS A 40 -2.46 11.20 -16.62
CA LYS A 40 -3.49 10.80 -17.59
C LYS A 40 -4.84 11.43 -17.29
N ILE A 41 -5.22 11.54 -16.02
CA ILE A 41 -6.51 12.11 -15.61
C ILE A 41 -6.51 13.64 -15.74
N PHE A 42 -5.43 14.31 -15.36
CA PHE A 42 -5.37 15.78 -15.43
C PHE A 42 -4.96 16.31 -16.82
N GLY A 43 -4.38 15.48 -17.68
CA GLY A 43 -3.95 15.87 -19.02
C GLY A 43 -2.83 16.90 -19.01
N LYS A 44 -2.80 17.77 -20.02
CA LYS A 44 -1.83 18.87 -20.09
C LYS A 44 -2.23 19.97 -19.12
N LEU A 45 -1.47 20.07 -18.03
CA LEU A 45 -1.60 21.15 -17.07
C LEU A 45 -0.83 22.38 -17.57
N LYS A 46 -1.32 23.57 -17.21
CA LYS A 46 -0.55 24.80 -17.38
C LYS A 46 0.60 24.80 -16.38
N ALA A 47 1.81 25.09 -16.86
CA ALA A 47 2.98 25.29 -16.01
C ALA A 47 2.82 26.55 -15.15
#